data_AF-A0A2B7X8P5-F1
#
_entry.id   AF-A0A2B7X8P5-F1
#
_cell.length_a   1.000
_cell.length_b   1.000
_cell.length_c   1.000
_cell.angle_alpha   90.00
_cell.angle_beta   90.00
_cell.angle_gamma   90.00
#
_symmetry.space_group_name_H-M   'P 1'
#
loop_
_entity.id
_entity.type
_entity.pdbx_description
1 polymer ?
#
loop_
_entity_poly.entity_id
_entity_poly.type
_entity_poly.pdbx_seq_one_letter_code
_entity_poly.pdbx_strand_id
1 'polypeptide(L)'
;MLTIYSVVGHPRRLASIDPDAVQRPASEVKRAEKLSRQVHFLASKKLPTAPSPNNLRNTTKPTYITIVSSLAFQLGLAGCYTFTDPLTLALMLLRPCYPRSATPLSWFSRPTTAGMPLRAKIANPAFVRRANMASVAQIPKELPEDEPDDVLFNTLYGVRSIELNRPKKLNSLNGSMVRKIVPRLKEWEKSELASMVIVSGAGTKAFCAGGDVATLAQQNAEGVEGQKKSKQFFSSEYQLDHLIATYNKPYIAILDGITMGGGVGLSVHAPFRIATERTLFAMPETTIGFFPDVGGSFFLPRLDGEIGTYLALTSDRLSGVQALYSGIATHYLHSSTLANLTGRLSELVFKDYLGLPERLDLINRTIAEFSTGLPHDQPIHLAGSLRQSIDRCFSHSTVEEIILALESETENKEWAEKTLKTLSSRSPIALKVTLRQLRVGKKWSITETFQREEQIAARFMEHPDFVEGVTARLVNKPPTQPAWSPATLADVRDEDVDAFFRIPEGESRLSVFNPDADYNAYPHARFSLPTEGDIERAVRDTRKPRNEIIVDFLYRWGQKEGVREKVLEVLDRKTEEVDGNLTWVEAQS
;
A
#
# COMPACT_ATOMS: atom_id res chain seq x y z
N MET A 1 -57.44 -30.50 -25.59
CA MET A 1 -56.15 -31.17 -25.37
C MET A 1 -55.41 -30.32 -24.35
N LEU A 2 -55.33 -30.64 -23.05
CA LEU A 2 -55.17 -31.96 -22.39
C LEU A 2 -53.96 -32.70 -22.99
N THR A 3 -52.94 -33.12 -22.24
CA THR A 3 -53.02 -33.73 -20.89
C THR A 3 -51.76 -33.51 -20.02
N ILE A 4 -51.94 -33.48 -18.69
CA ILE A 4 -50.90 -33.56 -17.64
C ILE A 4 -50.60 -35.04 -17.35
N TYR A 5 -49.36 -35.46 -17.06
CA TYR A 5 -49.14 -36.66 -16.22
C TYR A 5 -47.84 -36.63 -15.40
N SER A 6 -47.83 -37.43 -14.33
CA SER A 6 -46.92 -37.35 -13.18
C SER A 6 -45.96 -38.54 -13.03
N VAL A 7 -44.84 -38.27 -12.35
CA VAL A 7 -44.19 -39.08 -11.29
C VAL A 7 -44.49 -40.60 -11.24
N VAL A 8 -43.41 -41.41 -11.35
CA VAL A 8 -43.19 -42.62 -10.53
C VAL A 8 -41.69 -42.70 -10.20
N GLY A 9 -41.33 -43.06 -8.96
CA GLY A 9 -39.95 -43.35 -8.55
C GLY A 9 -39.87 -44.61 -7.68
N HIS A 10 -38.67 -45.11 -7.37
CA HIS A 10 -38.43 -46.19 -6.39
C HIS A 10 -36.97 -46.14 -5.84
N PRO A 11 -36.63 -46.82 -4.71
CA PRO A 11 -36.00 -46.11 -3.59
C PRO A 11 -34.67 -46.70 -3.09
N ARG A 12 -33.94 -45.97 -2.22
CA ARG A 12 -32.92 -46.56 -1.33
C ARG A 12 -32.92 -45.97 0.10
N ARG A 13 -33.33 -46.86 1.02
CA ARG A 13 -32.92 -47.04 2.44
C ARG A 13 -32.75 -45.81 3.35
N LEU A 14 -33.65 -45.75 4.33
CA LEU A 14 -33.46 -45.10 5.63
C LEU A 14 -32.30 -45.75 6.43
N ALA A 15 -31.57 -44.93 7.17
CA ALA A 15 -30.86 -45.32 8.38
C ALA A 15 -31.44 -44.49 9.54
N SER A 16 -31.62 -45.12 10.69
CA SER A 16 -32.28 -44.57 11.88
C SER A 16 -31.45 -43.49 12.58
N ILE A 17 -32.13 -42.45 13.08
CA ILE A 17 -31.56 -41.50 14.05
C ILE A 17 -32.20 -41.75 15.42
N ASP A 18 -31.35 -41.73 16.44
CA ASP A 18 -31.59 -42.02 17.85
C ASP A 18 -32.36 -40.88 18.56
N PRO A 19 -33.44 -41.15 19.34
CA PRO A 19 -34.23 -40.12 19.98
C PRO A 19 -33.80 -39.80 21.43
N ASP A 20 -32.51 -39.57 21.68
CA ASP A 20 -32.03 -39.05 22.98
C ASP A 20 -30.83 -38.09 22.83
N ALA A 21 -31.11 -36.79 22.61
CA ALA A 21 -30.08 -35.75 22.58
C ALA A 21 -30.55 -34.35 23.02
N VAL A 22 -30.46 -34.11 24.33
CA VAL A 22 -30.00 -32.85 24.96
C VAL A 22 -30.89 -31.60 24.93
N GLN A 23 -31.22 -31.14 26.14
CA GLN A 23 -31.85 -29.85 26.47
C GLN A 23 -31.00 -28.64 26.02
N ARG A 24 -31.65 -27.54 25.59
CA ARG A 24 -31.00 -26.22 25.40
C ARG A 24 -31.41 -25.25 26.53
N PRO A 25 -30.50 -24.37 27.01
CA PRO A 25 -30.74 -23.52 28.17
C PRO A 25 -31.63 -22.30 27.88
N ALA A 26 -32.43 -21.89 28.86
CA ALA A 26 -33.46 -20.85 28.76
C ALA A 26 -32.94 -19.38 28.72
N SER A 27 -31.72 -19.14 28.23
CA SER A 27 -31.08 -17.81 28.19
C SER A 27 -31.26 -17.06 26.86
N GLU A 28 -31.52 -17.75 25.75
CA GLU A 28 -31.65 -17.11 24.43
C GLU A 28 -33.05 -16.51 24.16
N VAL A 29 -34.11 -17.14 24.68
CA VAL A 29 -35.51 -16.69 24.48
C VAL A 29 -35.74 -15.28 25.07
N LYS A 30 -35.17 -15.00 26.25
CA LYS A 30 -35.26 -13.68 26.91
C LYS A 30 -34.49 -12.57 26.18
N ARG A 31 -33.59 -12.91 25.25
CA ARG A 31 -32.82 -11.92 24.47
C ARG A 31 -33.59 -11.43 23.24
N ALA A 32 -34.42 -12.29 22.64
CA ALA A 32 -35.28 -11.95 21.52
C ALA A 32 -36.43 -10.99 21.92
N GLU A 33 -37.08 -11.23 23.08
CA GLU A 33 -38.18 -10.38 23.56
C GLU A 33 -37.72 -8.94 23.90
N LYS A 34 -36.48 -8.76 24.35
CA LYS A 34 -35.92 -7.45 24.69
C LYS A 34 -35.65 -6.58 23.44
N LEU A 35 -35.28 -7.20 22.32
CA LEU A 35 -35.06 -6.50 21.04
C LEU A 35 -36.38 -6.04 20.39
N SER A 36 -37.43 -6.87 20.44
CA SER A 36 -38.75 -6.53 19.88
C SER A 36 -39.37 -5.28 20.52
N ARG A 37 -39.24 -5.12 21.85
CA ARG A 37 -39.76 -3.94 22.57
C ARG A 37 -39.00 -2.63 22.30
N GLN A 38 -37.76 -2.70 21.81
CA GLN A 38 -36.94 -1.51 21.57
C GLN A 38 -37.20 -0.87 20.19
N VAL A 39 -37.66 -1.65 19.22
CA VAL A 39 -38.08 -1.16 17.88
C VAL A 39 -39.38 -0.37 17.95
N HIS A 40 -40.30 -0.71 18.85
CA HIS A 40 -41.60 -0.02 18.97
C HIS A 40 -41.54 1.36 19.63
N PHE A 41 -40.41 1.77 20.23
CA PHE A 41 -40.27 3.05 20.95
C PHE A 41 -39.75 4.21 20.07
N LEU A 42 -39.19 3.91 18.89
CA LEU A 42 -38.57 4.93 18.01
C LEU A 42 -39.49 5.42 16.87
N ALA A 43 -40.69 4.85 16.72
CA ALA A 43 -41.65 5.20 15.67
C ALA A 43 -42.72 6.23 16.08
N SER A 44 -42.45 7.08 17.09
CA SER A 44 -43.48 7.96 17.68
C SER A 44 -42.99 9.34 18.14
N LYS A 45 -42.33 10.11 17.26
CA LYS A 45 -42.26 11.58 17.37
C LYS A 45 -42.76 12.29 16.11
N LYS A 46 -43.62 13.29 16.33
CA LYS A 46 -44.44 13.98 15.32
C LYS A 46 -43.63 15.02 14.54
N LEU A 47 -43.93 15.19 13.25
CA LEU A 47 -43.64 16.43 12.51
C LEU A 47 -44.58 17.55 12.99
N PRO A 48 -44.13 18.82 13.05
CA PRO A 48 -45.01 19.97 13.24
C PRO A 48 -45.64 20.43 11.92
N THR A 49 -46.95 20.70 11.93
CA THR A 49 -47.74 21.25 10.83
C THR A 49 -47.79 22.78 10.85
N ALA A 50 -47.93 23.41 9.68
CA ALA A 50 -48.03 24.87 9.53
C ALA A 50 -49.36 25.46 10.07
N PRO A 51 -49.38 26.75 10.50
CA PRO A 51 -50.59 27.48 10.85
C PRO A 51 -51.13 28.38 9.71
N SER A 52 -52.42 28.70 9.78
CA SER A 52 -53.17 29.63 8.92
C SER A 52 -54.13 30.48 9.80
N PRO A 53 -54.78 31.56 9.35
CA PRO A 53 -54.58 32.87 9.98
C PRO A 53 -55.84 33.53 10.57
N ASN A 54 -55.64 34.52 11.48
CA ASN A 54 -56.38 35.79 11.63
C ASN A 54 -56.28 36.37 13.05
N ASN A 55 -55.67 37.56 13.23
CA ASN A 55 -56.43 38.83 13.32
C ASN A 55 -55.56 40.07 13.62
N LEU A 56 -55.99 41.19 13.01
CA LEU A 56 -55.43 42.55 13.03
C LEU A 56 -55.15 43.13 14.44
N ARG A 57 -54.18 44.05 14.62
CA ARG A 57 -54.31 45.50 14.30
C ARG A 57 -52.99 46.28 14.43
N ASN A 58 -52.84 47.30 13.57
CA ASN A 58 -52.16 48.62 13.74
C ASN A 58 -50.67 48.67 14.21
N THR A 59 -49.81 49.59 13.77
CA THR A 59 -49.81 50.61 12.69
C THR A 59 -48.37 51.14 12.54
N THR A 60 -47.81 51.19 11.33
CA THR A 60 -47.27 52.38 10.61
C THR A 60 -46.30 51.99 9.48
N LYS A 61 -46.30 52.80 8.41
CA LYS A 61 -45.46 52.80 7.17
C LYS A 61 -45.16 54.30 6.87
N PRO A 62 -44.31 54.72 5.89
CA PRO A 62 -43.75 54.04 4.68
C PRO A 62 -42.19 54.13 4.64
N THR A 63 -41.38 53.90 3.58
CA THR A 63 -41.51 53.98 2.09
C THR A 63 -40.39 53.09 1.45
N TYR A 64 -40.65 52.04 0.67
CA TYR A 64 -40.87 51.95 -0.80
C TYR A 64 -39.83 52.57 -1.76
N ILE A 65 -39.06 51.71 -2.45
CA ILE A 65 -38.73 51.82 -3.89
C ILE A 65 -38.83 50.40 -4.50
N THR A 66 -39.34 50.28 -5.72
CA THR A 66 -39.61 49.03 -6.46
C THR A 66 -39.14 49.17 -7.92
N ILE A 67 -38.50 48.15 -8.50
CA ILE A 67 -38.40 47.94 -9.96
C ILE A 67 -38.61 46.43 -10.26
N VAL A 68 -39.30 46.11 -11.36
CA VAL A 68 -39.75 44.75 -11.78
C VAL A 68 -39.66 44.60 -13.32
N SER A 69 -39.67 43.36 -13.82
CA SER A 69 -39.82 42.88 -15.24
C SER A 69 -38.51 42.77 -16.05
N SER A 70 -38.34 41.85 -17.03
CA SER A 70 -39.22 40.84 -17.68
C SER A 70 -38.44 39.49 -17.81
N LEU A 71 -39.00 38.26 -17.80
CA LEU A 71 -40.08 37.56 -18.52
C LEU A 71 -39.71 36.98 -19.92
N ALA A 72 -40.24 35.80 -20.25
CA ALA A 72 -39.66 34.84 -21.23
C ALA A 72 -40.51 34.55 -22.49
N PHE A 73 -39.86 34.01 -23.53
CA PHE A 73 -40.41 33.48 -24.81
C PHE A 73 -39.29 32.65 -25.51
N GLN A 74 -39.46 31.52 -26.22
CA GLN A 74 -40.53 30.51 -26.30
C GLN A 74 -39.93 29.16 -26.86
N LEU A 75 -40.77 28.24 -27.38
CA LEU A 75 -40.41 26.96 -28.03
C LEU A 75 -40.42 27.07 -29.57
N GLY A 76 -39.79 26.15 -30.32
CA GLY A 76 -39.97 26.14 -31.80
C GLY A 76 -39.27 25.10 -32.69
N LEU A 77 -39.62 23.82 -32.56
CA LEU A 77 -39.76 22.82 -33.65
C LEU A 77 -38.57 22.29 -34.50
N ALA A 78 -38.77 21.02 -34.87
CA ALA A 78 -37.95 20.14 -35.70
C ALA A 78 -37.89 20.49 -37.21
N GLY A 79 -36.90 19.93 -37.90
CA GLY A 79 -36.84 19.90 -39.36
C GLY A 79 -35.73 18.99 -39.91
N CYS A 80 -36.05 17.76 -40.29
CA CYS A 80 -35.22 16.98 -41.21
C CYS A 80 -35.41 17.53 -42.63
N TYR A 81 -34.33 17.82 -43.37
CA TYR A 81 -34.32 17.71 -44.83
C TYR A 81 -32.92 17.38 -45.36
N THR A 82 -32.90 16.58 -46.42
CA THR A 82 -31.72 16.14 -47.18
C THR A 82 -31.56 16.96 -48.48
N PHE A 83 -30.55 16.59 -49.28
CA PHE A 83 -30.29 16.97 -50.70
C PHE A 83 -29.35 18.17 -51.03
N THR A 84 -28.15 17.78 -51.49
CA THR A 84 -27.42 18.21 -52.71
C THR A 84 -26.98 19.67 -52.95
N ASP A 85 -25.65 19.88 -52.94
CA ASP A 85 -24.76 20.19 -54.11
C ASP A 85 -25.00 21.48 -54.96
N PRO A 86 -24.06 21.99 -55.79
CA PRO A 86 -22.59 21.83 -55.89
C PRO A 86 -21.80 23.17 -55.89
N LEU A 87 -20.51 23.10 -56.27
CA LEU A 87 -19.60 24.13 -56.83
C LEU A 87 -18.56 24.79 -55.91
N THR A 88 -17.31 24.34 -56.05
CA THR A 88 -16.21 25.21 -56.51
C THR A 88 -15.26 24.42 -57.41
N LEU A 89 -14.76 25.04 -58.48
CA LEU A 89 -14.14 24.38 -59.63
C LEU A 89 -12.65 24.04 -59.42
N ALA A 90 -12.17 23.03 -60.15
CA ALA A 90 -10.75 22.68 -60.26
C ALA A 90 -9.99 23.60 -61.24
N LEU A 91 -8.67 23.72 -61.09
CA LEU A 91 -7.63 23.47 -62.12
C LEU A 91 -6.26 24.14 -61.80
N MET A 92 -5.25 23.34 -61.48
CA MET A 92 -4.09 23.06 -62.38
C MET A 92 -2.94 22.37 -61.65
N LEU A 93 -2.53 21.23 -62.20
CA LEU A 93 -1.25 20.59 -61.91
C LEU A 93 -0.13 21.31 -62.66
N LEU A 94 1.09 21.33 -62.11
CA LEU A 94 2.32 21.06 -62.89
C LEU A 94 3.48 20.74 -61.93
N ARG A 95 4.08 19.56 -62.08
CA ARG A 95 5.39 19.21 -61.50
C ARG A 95 6.52 19.81 -62.35
N PRO A 96 7.76 19.85 -61.83
CA PRO A 96 8.70 18.89 -62.38
C PRO A 96 9.52 18.14 -61.32
N CYS A 97 9.74 16.85 -61.56
CA CYS A 97 10.81 16.08 -60.91
C CYS A 97 12.11 16.26 -61.70
N TYR A 98 13.27 16.20 -61.04
CA TYR A 98 14.56 15.93 -61.70
C TYR A 98 15.33 14.80 -61.00
N PRO A 99 16.18 14.01 -61.70
CA PRO A 99 16.53 12.65 -61.29
C PRO A 99 18.06 12.36 -61.27
N ARG A 100 18.40 11.06 -61.14
CA ARG A 100 19.72 10.37 -61.33
C ARG A 100 20.65 10.39 -60.10
N SER A 101 21.51 9.38 -59.86
CA SER A 101 21.88 8.17 -60.65
C SER A 101 22.31 7.00 -59.76
N ALA A 102 22.34 5.78 -60.33
CA ALA A 102 22.93 4.58 -59.73
C ALA A 102 23.80 3.81 -60.75
N THR A 103 24.45 2.72 -60.30
CA THR A 103 25.30 1.72 -61.02
C THR A 103 26.80 2.08 -61.19
N PRO A 104 27.72 1.09 -61.39
CA PRO A 104 27.54 -0.36 -61.58
C PRO A 104 28.43 -1.30 -60.70
N LEU A 105 28.29 -2.61 -60.95
CA LEU A 105 29.07 -3.75 -60.41
C LEU A 105 30.04 -4.34 -61.46
N SER A 106 31.20 -4.88 -61.04
CA SER A 106 31.94 -6.04 -61.62
C SER A 106 33.24 -6.27 -60.81
N TRP A 107 33.52 -7.44 -60.20
CA TRP A 107 33.90 -8.78 -60.72
C TRP A 107 35.39 -8.94 -61.11
N PHE A 108 36.16 -9.72 -60.32
CA PHE A 108 37.09 -10.76 -60.81
C PHE A 108 37.57 -11.73 -59.69
N SER A 109 37.26 -13.02 -59.88
CA SER A 109 37.95 -14.29 -59.54
C SER A 109 38.94 -14.48 -58.36
N ARG A 110 38.51 -15.29 -57.36
CA ARG A 110 38.96 -16.67 -56.97
C ARG A 110 40.48 -16.97 -56.62
N PRO A 111 40.83 -18.13 -56.02
CA PRO A 111 41.01 -18.29 -54.56
C PRO A 111 42.42 -18.78 -54.11
N THR A 112 42.73 -18.67 -52.82
CA THR A 112 43.85 -19.44 -52.19
C THR A 112 43.53 -19.92 -50.78
N THR A 113 43.84 -21.19 -50.52
CA THR A 113 43.73 -21.88 -49.24
C THR A 113 44.90 -21.56 -48.29
N ALA A 114 44.61 -21.22 -47.04
CA ALA A 114 45.55 -21.33 -45.91
C ALA A 114 44.76 -21.51 -44.60
N GLY A 115 45.24 -22.37 -43.71
CA GLY A 115 44.48 -22.81 -42.53
C GLY A 115 44.35 -21.78 -41.39
N MET A 116 43.32 -21.95 -40.56
CA MET A 116 43.15 -21.19 -39.32
C MET A 116 44.17 -21.64 -38.27
N PRO A 117 44.94 -20.74 -37.62
CA PRO A 117 45.58 -21.03 -36.36
C PRO A 117 44.58 -20.84 -35.20
N LEU A 118 44.43 -21.87 -34.36
CA LEU A 118 43.69 -21.81 -33.10
C LEU A 118 44.31 -20.78 -32.15
N ARG A 119 43.72 -19.58 -32.05
CA ARG A 119 44.13 -18.60 -31.03
C ARG A 119 43.51 -18.94 -29.68
N ALA A 120 44.19 -19.79 -28.92
CA ALA A 120 43.85 -20.05 -27.52
C ALA A 120 43.80 -18.73 -26.73
N LYS A 121 42.65 -18.42 -26.12
CA LYS A 121 42.54 -17.32 -25.15
C LYS A 121 43.20 -17.75 -23.84
N ILE A 122 44.47 -17.41 -23.67
CA ILE A 122 45.13 -17.47 -22.35
C ILE A 122 44.52 -16.34 -21.52
N ALA A 123 43.56 -16.68 -20.65
CA ALA A 123 43.09 -15.78 -19.61
C ALA A 123 44.18 -15.67 -18.54
N ASN A 124 44.72 -14.47 -18.32
CA ASN A 124 45.71 -14.22 -17.28
C ASN A 124 45.02 -14.30 -15.89
N PRO A 125 45.35 -15.28 -15.03
CA PRO A 125 44.65 -15.49 -13.76
C PRO A 125 44.94 -14.40 -12.70
N ALA A 126 45.90 -13.51 -12.94
CA ALA A 126 46.36 -12.51 -11.97
C ALA A 126 45.46 -11.25 -11.85
N PHE A 127 44.37 -11.12 -12.61
CA PHE A 127 43.50 -9.94 -12.57
C PHE A 127 42.00 -10.21 -12.33
N VAL A 128 41.62 -11.47 -12.04
CA VAL A 128 40.28 -11.77 -11.51
C VAL A 128 40.25 -11.44 -10.03
N ARG A 129 40.14 -10.14 -9.73
CA ARG A 129 39.83 -9.66 -8.38
C ARG A 129 38.48 -10.26 -7.98
N ARG A 130 38.43 -10.99 -6.86
CA ARG A 130 37.21 -11.64 -6.34
C ARG A 130 36.12 -10.59 -6.06
N ALA A 131 35.30 -10.28 -7.06
CA ALA A 131 33.92 -9.93 -6.82
C ALA A 131 33.16 -11.24 -6.63
N ASN A 132 32.66 -11.48 -5.41
CA ASN A 132 31.65 -12.51 -5.22
C ASN A 132 30.40 -12.06 -5.97
N MET A 133 30.19 -12.56 -7.19
CA MET A 133 28.89 -12.39 -7.84
C MET A 133 27.86 -13.10 -6.96
N ALA A 134 26.93 -12.33 -6.38
CA ALA A 134 25.80 -12.91 -5.69
C ALA A 134 25.05 -13.81 -6.68
N SER A 135 24.80 -15.06 -6.31
CA SER A 135 23.97 -15.95 -7.11
C SER A 135 22.57 -15.36 -7.21
N VAL A 136 22.05 -15.19 -8.43
CA VAL A 136 20.66 -14.77 -8.66
C VAL A 136 19.72 -15.78 -7.98
N ALA A 137 18.67 -15.28 -7.31
CA ALA A 137 17.68 -16.14 -6.66
C ALA A 137 17.03 -17.11 -7.66
N GLN A 138 16.84 -18.37 -7.25
CA GLN A 138 16.19 -19.38 -8.09
C GLN A 138 14.67 -19.19 -8.05
N ILE A 139 14.01 -19.32 -9.21
CA ILE A 139 12.54 -19.28 -9.27
C ILE A 139 12.00 -20.49 -8.49
N PRO A 140 11.15 -20.29 -7.47
CA PRO A 140 10.60 -21.37 -6.68
C PRO A 140 9.66 -22.26 -7.51
N LYS A 141 9.44 -23.48 -7.01
CA LYS A 141 8.45 -24.43 -7.56
C LYS A 141 7.42 -24.72 -6.48
N GLU A 142 6.16 -24.88 -6.90
CA GLU A 142 5.08 -25.37 -6.04
C GLU A 142 5.43 -26.75 -5.45
N LEU A 143 5.02 -26.96 -4.20
CA LEU A 143 5.22 -28.21 -3.45
C LEU A 143 3.93 -29.04 -3.40
N PRO A 144 4.00 -30.37 -3.22
CA PRO A 144 2.81 -31.24 -3.16
C PRO A 144 1.78 -30.87 -2.08
N GLU A 145 2.23 -30.21 -1.00
CA GLU A 145 1.41 -29.73 0.12
C GLU A 145 0.79 -28.33 -0.07
N ASP A 146 1.06 -27.65 -1.19
CA ASP A 146 0.57 -26.30 -1.45
C ASP A 146 -0.96 -26.28 -1.70
N GLU A 147 -1.68 -25.35 -1.05
CA GLU A 147 -3.13 -25.17 -1.25
C GLU A 147 -3.38 -24.73 -2.71
N PRO A 148 -4.18 -25.42 -3.54
CA PRO A 148 -4.20 -25.18 -4.99
C PRO A 148 -4.75 -23.78 -5.37
N ASP A 149 -5.78 -23.31 -4.66
CA ASP A 149 -6.51 -22.09 -4.98
C ASP A 149 -6.21 -20.93 -4.00
N ASP A 150 -5.09 -20.95 -3.28
CA ASP A 150 -4.73 -19.90 -2.31
C ASP A 150 -4.29 -18.57 -2.93
N VAL A 151 -3.97 -18.58 -4.22
CA VAL A 151 -3.82 -17.40 -5.08
C VAL A 151 -4.56 -17.65 -6.38
N LEU A 152 -5.49 -16.77 -6.74
CA LEU A 152 -6.15 -16.80 -8.04
C LEU A 152 -5.45 -15.83 -8.99
N PHE A 153 -5.20 -16.28 -10.22
CA PHE A 153 -4.62 -15.47 -11.28
C PHE A 153 -5.65 -15.24 -12.39
N ASN A 154 -5.82 -13.98 -12.81
CA ASN A 154 -6.71 -13.63 -13.91
C ASN A 154 -5.98 -12.81 -14.98
N THR A 155 -6.49 -12.86 -16.22
CA THR A 155 -5.98 -12.11 -17.37
C THR A 155 -7.13 -11.37 -18.04
N LEU A 156 -7.05 -10.05 -18.11
CA LEU A 156 -8.03 -9.20 -18.77
C LEU A 156 -7.28 -8.21 -19.66
N TYR A 157 -7.27 -8.47 -20.97
CA TYR A 157 -6.49 -7.70 -21.96
C TYR A 157 -5.02 -7.49 -21.51
N GLY A 158 -4.58 -6.25 -21.28
CA GLY A 158 -3.24 -5.90 -20.80
C GLY A 158 -3.01 -6.13 -19.30
N VAL A 159 -4.07 -6.30 -18.50
CA VAL A 159 -3.99 -6.50 -17.04
C VAL A 159 -3.71 -7.97 -16.71
N ARG A 160 -2.86 -8.19 -15.71
CA ARG A 160 -2.69 -9.45 -15.00
C ARG A 160 -3.06 -9.24 -13.53
N SER A 161 -3.98 -10.03 -13.02
CA SER A 161 -4.46 -9.90 -11.64
C SER A 161 -3.92 -11.03 -10.76
N ILE A 162 -3.57 -10.68 -9.52
CA ILE A 162 -3.21 -11.58 -8.43
C ILE A 162 -4.25 -11.34 -7.32
N GLU A 163 -5.10 -12.33 -7.05
CA GLU A 163 -6.07 -12.27 -5.95
C GLU A 163 -5.66 -13.24 -4.84
N LEU A 164 -5.32 -12.70 -3.68
CA LEU A 164 -4.91 -13.46 -2.50
C LEU A 164 -6.17 -14.13 -1.91
N ASN A 165 -6.30 -15.46 -2.02
CA ASN A 165 -7.57 -16.16 -1.80
C ASN A 165 -7.54 -17.08 -0.57
N ARG A 166 -7.26 -16.48 0.60
CA ARG A 166 -7.39 -17.16 1.91
C ARG A 166 -8.30 -16.35 2.86
N PRO A 167 -9.55 -16.00 2.47
CA PRO A 167 -10.37 -15.03 3.21
C PRO A 167 -10.72 -15.47 4.64
N LYS A 168 -10.74 -16.79 4.90
CA LYS A 168 -10.92 -17.37 6.25
C LYS A 168 -9.73 -17.06 7.19
N LYS A 169 -8.54 -16.85 6.66
CA LYS A 169 -7.31 -16.42 7.35
C LYS A 169 -6.96 -14.95 7.09
N LEU A 170 -7.93 -14.13 6.66
CA LEU A 170 -7.71 -12.72 6.29
C LEU A 170 -6.60 -12.52 5.23
N ASN A 171 -6.52 -13.48 4.29
CA ASN A 171 -5.56 -13.48 3.20
C ASN A 171 -4.09 -13.44 3.66
N SER A 172 -3.78 -14.07 4.81
CA SER A 172 -2.41 -14.13 5.32
C SER A 172 -1.47 -14.88 4.38
N LEU A 173 -0.32 -14.26 4.10
CA LEU A 173 0.68 -14.75 3.16
C LEU A 173 1.40 -15.98 3.72
N ASN A 174 1.56 -17.02 2.90
CA ASN A 174 2.29 -18.24 3.27
C ASN A 174 3.30 -18.60 2.17
N GLY A 175 4.14 -19.61 2.42
CA GLY A 175 5.13 -20.06 1.44
C GLY A 175 4.50 -20.56 0.12
N SER A 176 3.32 -21.18 0.17
CA SER A 176 2.58 -21.67 -1.01
C SER A 176 2.21 -20.52 -1.95
N MET A 177 1.64 -19.45 -1.41
CA MET A 177 1.29 -18.25 -2.17
C MET A 177 2.53 -17.59 -2.80
N VAL A 178 3.63 -17.47 -2.04
CA VAL A 178 4.91 -16.92 -2.55
C VAL A 178 5.44 -17.78 -3.71
N ARG A 179 5.42 -19.12 -3.57
CA ARG A 179 5.82 -20.08 -4.61
C ARG A 179 4.98 -19.96 -5.88
N LYS A 180 3.72 -19.53 -5.80
CA LYS A 180 2.85 -19.27 -6.98
C LYS A 180 3.03 -17.87 -7.57
N ILE A 181 3.20 -16.84 -6.74
CA ILE A 181 3.28 -15.44 -7.19
C ILE A 181 4.60 -15.16 -7.93
N VAL A 182 5.74 -15.59 -7.38
CA VAL A 182 7.07 -15.27 -7.96
C VAL A 182 7.23 -15.77 -9.41
N PRO A 183 6.87 -17.02 -9.76
CA PRO A 183 6.93 -17.48 -11.15
C PRO A 183 6.05 -16.67 -12.10
N ARG A 184 4.84 -16.26 -11.66
CA ARG A 184 3.92 -15.45 -12.48
C ARG A 184 4.44 -14.05 -12.72
N LEU A 185 5.01 -13.38 -11.71
CA LEU A 185 5.69 -12.10 -11.90
C LEU A 185 6.86 -12.24 -12.88
N LYS A 186 7.68 -13.31 -12.78
CA LYS A 186 8.79 -13.56 -13.73
C LYS A 186 8.37 -14.00 -15.13
N GLU A 187 7.17 -14.56 -15.28
CA GLU A 187 6.55 -14.84 -16.58
C GLU A 187 6.04 -13.53 -17.23
N TRP A 188 5.29 -12.72 -16.46
CA TRP A 188 4.68 -11.49 -16.95
C TRP A 188 5.70 -10.39 -17.21
N GLU A 189 6.80 -10.32 -16.46
CA GLU A 189 7.94 -9.43 -16.74
C GLU A 189 8.46 -9.58 -18.18
N LYS A 190 8.39 -10.81 -18.74
CA LYS A 190 8.85 -11.14 -20.11
C LYS A 190 7.76 -11.04 -21.18
N SER A 191 6.51 -10.77 -20.80
CA SER A 191 5.37 -10.79 -21.72
C SER A 191 4.98 -9.37 -22.14
N GLU A 192 5.04 -9.07 -23.43
CA GLU A 192 4.54 -7.77 -23.95
C GLU A 192 3.01 -7.64 -23.83
N LEU A 193 2.29 -8.76 -23.83
CA LEU A 193 0.85 -8.78 -23.57
C LEU A 193 0.51 -8.49 -22.11
N ALA A 194 1.46 -8.61 -21.17
CA ALA A 194 1.30 -8.17 -19.80
C ALA A 194 1.76 -6.71 -19.70
N SER A 195 0.78 -5.80 -19.73
CA SER A 195 1.00 -4.35 -19.67
C SER A 195 1.11 -3.82 -18.24
N MET A 196 0.41 -4.43 -17.28
CA MET A 196 0.47 -4.09 -15.85
C MET A 196 0.03 -5.27 -14.97
N VAL A 197 0.39 -5.21 -13.68
CA VAL A 197 -0.04 -6.15 -12.64
C VAL A 197 -0.93 -5.43 -11.62
N ILE A 198 -2.03 -6.08 -11.21
CA ILE A 198 -2.88 -5.64 -10.10
C ILE A 198 -2.89 -6.73 -9.03
N VAL A 199 -2.67 -6.37 -7.76
CA VAL A 199 -2.84 -7.27 -6.61
C VAL A 199 -4.01 -6.82 -5.73
N SER A 200 -4.83 -7.78 -5.31
CA SER A 200 -6.00 -7.57 -4.43
C SER A 200 -6.19 -8.76 -3.49
N GLY A 201 -6.98 -8.58 -2.42
CA GLY A 201 -7.40 -9.68 -1.54
C GLY A 201 -8.81 -10.16 -1.85
N ALA A 202 -9.05 -11.46 -1.72
CA ALA A 202 -10.39 -12.02 -1.88
C ALA A 202 -11.31 -11.65 -0.70
N GLY A 203 -12.57 -11.34 -1.00
CA GLY A 203 -13.56 -10.91 -0.02
C GLY A 203 -13.51 -9.41 0.29
N THR A 204 -14.08 -8.99 1.43
CA THR A 204 -14.31 -7.56 1.76
C THR A 204 -13.69 -7.12 3.10
N LYS A 205 -12.86 -7.96 3.72
CA LYS A 205 -12.32 -7.73 5.07
C LYS A 205 -10.83 -7.39 5.10
N ALA A 206 -10.05 -7.97 4.20
CA ALA A 206 -8.61 -7.88 4.21
C ALA A 206 -8.05 -7.92 2.79
N PHE A 207 -7.13 -7.01 2.49
CA PHE A 207 -6.21 -7.20 1.39
C PHE A 207 -5.27 -8.36 1.74
N CYS A 208 -4.49 -8.18 2.81
CA CYS A 208 -3.64 -9.20 3.42
C CYS A 208 -3.29 -8.78 4.86
N ALA A 209 -3.58 -9.63 5.84
CA ALA A 209 -3.36 -9.33 7.27
C ALA A 209 -1.97 -9.74 7.81
N GLY A 210 -0.98 -9.92 6.94
CA GLY A 210 0.40 -10.28 7.29
C GLY A 210 0.78 -11.69 6.88
N GLY A 211 2.00 -12.12 7.20
CA GLY A 211 2.40 -13.52 7.05
C GLY A 211 1.60 -14.45 7.95
N ASP A 212 1.54 -15.74 7.63
CA ASP A 212 0.91 -16.81 8.44
C ASP A 212 1.80 -17.15 9.66
N VAL A 213 2.20 -16.13 10.44
CA VAL A 213 3.17 -16.19 11.54
C VAL A 213 2.79 -17.19 12.64
N ALA A 214 1.50 -17.51 12.78
CA ALA A 214 1.03 -18.57 13.67
C ALA A 214 1.60 -19.95 13.27
N THR A 215 1.72 -20.23 11.98
CA THR A 215 2.38 -21.45 11.48
C THR A 215 3.90 -21.37 11.64
N LEU A 216 4.50 -20.19 11.53
CA LEU A 216 5.94 -20.01 11.77
C LEU A 216 6.31 -20.23 13.25
N ALA A 217 5.51 -19.74 14.20
CA ALA A 217 5.71 -19.99 15.62
C ALA A 217 5.52 -21.47 15.99
N GLN A 218 4.56 -22.16 15.36
CA GLN A 218 4.41 -23.61 15.48
C GLN A 218 5.64 -24.36 14.97
N GLN A 219 6.20 -23.95 13.82
CA GLN A 219 7.45 -24.51 13.31
C GLN A 219 8.62 -24.22 14.27
N ASN A 220 8.79 -23.00 14.75
CA ASN A 220 9.89 -22.66 15.67
C ASN A 220 9.85 -23.48 16.97
N ALA A 221 8.67 -23.89 17.43
CA ALA A 221 8.50 -24.80 18.57
C ALA A 221 8.96 -26.25 18.31
N GLU A 222 9.15 -26.65 17.04
CA GLU A 222 9.80 -27.91 16.64
C GLU A 222 11.34 -27.87 16.81
N GLY A 223 11.90 -26.73 17.21
CA GLY A 223 13.34 -26.51 17.36
C GLY A 223 14.05 -26.19 16.05
N VAL A 224 15.35 -26.50 15.98
CA VAL A 224 16.28 -26.04 14.92
C VAL A 224 15.79 -26.34 13.49
N GLU A 225 15.21 -27.51 13.23
CA GLU A 225 14.70 -27.84 11.89
C GLU A 225 13.44 -27.06 11.52
N GLY A 226 12.59 -26.72 12.50
CA GLY A 226 11.44 -25.85 12.27
C GLY A 226 11.83 -24.39 12.11
N GLN A 227 12.82 -23.92 12.89
CA GLN A 227 13.44 -22.60 12.72
C GLN A 227 14.09 -22.43 11.34
N LYS A 228 14.61 -23.49 10.72
CA LYS A 228 15.08 -23.45 9.32
C LYS A 228 13.94 -23.23 8.33
N LYS A 229 12.76 -23.86 8.53
CA LYS A 229 11.58 -23.67 7.66
C LYS A 229 11.05 -22.24 7.71
N SER A 230 10.99 -21.64 8.91
CA SER A 230 10.50 -20.27 9.09
C SER A 230 11.48 -19.23 8.53
N LYS A 231 12.80 -19.43 8.71
CA LYS A 231 13.83 -18.64 8.02
C LYS A 231 13.65 -18.69 6.50
N GLN A 232 13.50 -19.88 5.91
CA GLN A 232 13.28 -20.06 4.48
C GLN A 232 12.01 -19.35 3.97
N PHE A 233 10.96 -19.27 4.79
CA PHE A 233 9.78 -18.47 4.46
C PHE A 233 10.14 -16.98 4.33
N PHE A 234 10.80 -16.38 5.33
CA PHE A 234 11.20 -14.96 5.28
C PHE A 234 12.18 -14.67 4.13
N SER A 235 13.16 -15.53 3.87
CA SER A 235 14.04 -15.39 2.70
C SER A 235 13.24 -15.38 1.39
N SER A 236 12.13 -16.15 1.30
CA SER A 236 11.25 -16.21 0.13
C SER A 236 10.30 -15.00 0.03
N GLU A 237 9.78 -14.52 1.16
CA GLU A 237 8.93 -13.32 1.26
C GLU A 237 9.71 -12.07 0.85
N TYR A 238 10.90 -11.84 1.42
CA TYR A 238 11.72 -10.68 1.10
C TYR A 238 12.30 -10.71 -0.32
N GLN A 239 12.46 -11.91 -0.91
CA GLN A 239 12.73 -12.08 -2.34
C GLN A 239 11.56 -11.63 -3.23
N LEU A 240 10.31 -11.88 -2.81
CA LEU A 240 9.12 -11.41 -3.49
C LEU A 240 8.94 -9.89 -3.33
N ASP A 241 9.12 -9.35 -2.13
CA ASP A 241 9.02 -7.91 -1.88
C ASP A 241 10.08 -7.12 -2.65
N HIS A 242 11.33 -7.62 -2.71
CA HIS A 242 12.38 -7.05 -3.59
C HIS A 242 11.98 -7.09 -5.06
N LEU A 243 11.39 -8.20 -5.53
CA LEU A 243 10.91 -8.31 -6.92
C LEU A 243 9.78 -7.31 -7.22
N ILE A 244 8.90 -7.03 -6.27
CA ILE A 244 7.85 -6.00 -6.40
C ILE A 244 8.48 -4.61 -6.40
N ALA A 245 9.42 -4.34 -5.49
CA ALA A 245 10.12 -3.07 -5.36
C ALA A 245 10.96 -2.70 -6.59
N THR A 246 11.45 -3.71 -7.31
CA THR A 246 12.32 -3.58 -8.51
C THR A 246 11.62 -4.03 -9.80
N TYR A 247 10.28 -4.05 -9.80
CA TYR A 247 9.51 -4.62 -10.91
C TYR A 247 9.51 -3.70 -12.14
N ASN A 248 9.87 -4.27 -13.30
CA ASN A 248 10.06 -3.52 -14.55
C ASN A 248 8.77 -3.17 -15.31
N LYS A 249 7.59 -3.45 -14.73
CA LYS A 249 6.27 -3.14 -15.29
C LYS A 249 5.40 -2.44 -14.23
N PRO A 250 4.39 -1.66 -14.62
CA PRO A 250 3.47 -1.05 -13.66
C PRO A 250 2.82 -2.10 -12.74
N TYR A 251 2.84 -1.83 -11.44
CA TYR A 251 2.27 -2.67 -10.39
C TYR A 251 1.33 -1.81 -9.54
N ILE A 252 0.13 -2.33 -9.26
CA ILE A 252 -0.95 -1.63 -8.56
C ILE A 252 -1.46 -2.51 -7.42
N ALA A 253 -1.38 -2.02 -6.18
CA ALA A 253 -1.92 -2.70 -5.01
C ALA A 253 -3.24 -2.06 -4.55
N ILE A 254 -4.30 -2.87 -4.42
CA ILE A 254 -5.63 -2.45 -3.96
C ILE A 254 -5.80 -2.85 -2.49
N LEU A 255 -5.72 -1.87 -1.60
CA LEU A 255 -5.67 -2.07 -0.15
C LEU A 255 -7.07 -2.12 0.49
N ASP A 256 -8.04 -2.78 -0.16
CA ASP A 256 -9.43 -2.84 0.30
C ASP A 256 -9.59 -3.77 1.51
N GLY A 257 -9.34 -3.23 2.70
CA GLY A 257 -9.42 -3.93 3.98
C GLY A 257 -8.14 -3.86 4.81
N ILE A 258 -8.03 -4.76 5.78
CA ILE A 258 -6.82 -4.95 6.60
C ILE A 258 -5.59 -5.17 5.71
N THR A 259 -4.55 -4.38 5.96
CA THR A 259 -3.24 -4.41 5.28
C THR A 259 -2.15 -4.31 6.34
N MET A 260 -1.54 -5.43 6.73
CA MET A 260 -0.56 -5.51 7.82
C MET A 260 0.59 -6.47 7.46
N GLY A 261 1.76 -6.38 8.11
CA GLY A 261 2.91 -7.28 7.90
C GLY A 261 3.24 -7.49 6.41
N GLY A 262 3.40 -8.74 5.96
CA GLY A 262 3.56 -9.10 4.54
C GLY A 262 2.54 -8.49 3.55
N GLY A 263 1.34 -8.08 3.99
CA GLY A 263 0.43 -7.29 3.15
C GLY A 263 0.94 -5.88 2.85
N VAL A 264 1.72 -5.31 3.76
CA VAL A 264 2.48 -4.08 3.52
C VAL A 264 3.63 -4.34 2.55
N GLY A 265 4.37 -5.45 2.67
CA GLY A 265 5.42 -5.84 1.71
C GLY A 265 4.93 -5.92 0.27
N LEU A 266 3.81 -6.64 0.06
CA LEU A 266 3.14 -6.78 -1.23
C LEU A 266 2.59 -5.47 -1.83
N SER A 267 2.65 -4.34 -1.12
CA SER A 267 2.03 -3.09 -1.54
C SER A 267 2.91 -1.85 -1.45
N VAL A 268 3.64 -1.63 -0.35
CA VAL A 268 4.32 -0.35 -0.04
C VAL A 268 5.40 0.01 -1.06
N HIS A 269 6.01 -0.98 -1.69
CA HIS A 269 7.03 -0.80 -2.73
C HIS A 269 6.47 -0.61 -4.15
N ALA A 270 5.17 -0.84 -4.36
CA ALA A 270 4.54 -0.66 -5.67
C ALA A 270 4.32 0.83 -5.99
N PRO A 271 4.47 1.27 -7.25
CA PRO A 271 4.27 2.68 -7.63
C PRO A 271 2.83 3.17 -7.43
N PHE A 272 1.84 2.28 -7.41
CA PHE A 272 0.45 2.62 -7.12
C PHE A 272 -0.11 1.77 -5.99
N ARG A 273 -0.59 2.48 -4.97
CA ARG A 273 -1.12 1.95 -3.70
C ARG A 273 -2.44 2.65 -3.46
N ILE A 274 -3.54 1.92 -3.61
CA ILE A 274 -4.90 2.47 -3.62
C ILE A 274 -5.58 2.08 -2.32
N ALA A 275 -5.75 3.04 -1.41
CA ALA A 275 -6.56 2.89 -0.22
C ALA A 275 -8.06 3.09 -0.53
N THR A 276 -8.91 2.54 0.32
CA THR A 276 -10.37 2.67 0.30
C THR A 276 -10.89 3.05 1.68
N GLU A 277 -12.20 3.24 1.83
CA GLU A 277 -12.83 3.43 3.13
C GLU A 277 -12.64 2.25 4.11
N ARG A 278 -12.20 1.08 3.61
CA ARG A 278 -11.97 -0.15 4.38
C ARG A 278 -10.52 -0.39 4.74
N THR A 279 -9.57 0.35 4.15
CA THR A 279 -8.15 0.17 4.43
C THR A 279 -7.87 0.31 5.92
N LEU A 280 -7.21 -0.69 6.51
CA LEU A 280 -6.70 -0.61 7.88
C LEU A 280 -5.23 -1.02 7.85
N PHE A 281 -4.36 -0.02 7.75
CA PHE A 281 -2.91 -0.20 7.75
C PHE A 281 -2.36 -0.25 9.19
N ALA A 282 -1.42 -1.15 9.45
CA ALA A 282 -0.55 -1.14 10.64
C ALA A 282 0.66 -2.06 10.46
N MET A 283 1.71 -1.79 11.26
CA MET A 283 2.85 -2.68 11.48
C MET A 283 2.75 -3.28 12.91
N PRO A 284 1.99 -4.38 13.12
CA PRO A 284 1.73 -4.99 14.43
C PRO A 284 2.90 -5.78 15.06
N GLU A 285 4.07 -5.83 14.42
CA GLU A 285 5.13 -6.81 14.69
C GLU A 285 5.69 -6.70 16.13
N THR A 286 5.85 -5.50 16.68
CA THR A 286 6.30 -5.31 18.07
C THR A 286 5.30 -5.81 19.11
N THR A 287 4.04 -6.05 18.72
CA THR A 287 2.99 -6.67 19.57
C THR A 287 3.20 -8.18 19.75
N ILE A 288 3.92 -8.82 18.84
CA ILE A 288 4.13 -10.28 18.77
C ILE A 288 5.59 -10.68 18.95
N GLY A 289 6.44 -9.79 19.47
CA GLY A 289 7.86 -10.10 19.70
C GLY A 289 8.70 -10.12 18.41
N PHE A 290 8.29 -9.35 17.41
CA PHE A 290 8.96 -9.22 16.11
C PHE A 290 9.22 -7.73 15.77
N PHE A 291 9.86 -7.47 14.64
CA PHE A 291 10.20 -6.11 14.18
C PHE A 291 9.44 -5.79 12.87
N PRO A 292 9.14 -4.51 12.57
CA PRO A 292 8.56 -4.12 11.28
C PRO A 292 9.53 -4.42 10.13
N ASP A 293 9.21 -5.49 9.40
CA ASP A 293 10.01 -6.06 8.32
C ASP A 293 9.44 -5.68 6.95
N VAL A 294 9.64 -6.54 5.93
CA VAL A 294 9.14 -6.37 4.56
C VAL A 294 9.43 -4.98 3.98
N GLY A 295 10.68 -4.55 4.15
CA GLY A 295 11.17 -3.23 3.75
C GLY A 295 10.80 -2.09 4.70
N GLY A 296 10.30 -2.40 5.90
CA GLY A 296 9.96 -1.46 6.97
C GLY A 296 11.10 -0.51 7.31
N SER A 297 12.34 -1.01 7.40
CA SER A 297 13.53 -0.19 7.62
C SER A 297 13.86 0.76 6.46
N PHE A 298 13.30 0.53 5.27
CA PHE A 298 13.43 1.44 4.13
C PHE A 298 12.31 2.50 4.12
N PHE A 299 11.04 2.08 4.17
CA PHE A 299 9.93 3.02 3.92
C PHE A 299 9.53 3.86 5.14
N LEU A 300 9.57 3.30 6.35
CA LEU A 300 9.14 4.01 7.56
C LEU A 300 10.03 5.24 7.85
N PRO A 301 11.39 5.18 7.80
CA PRO A 301 12.25 6.34 8.02
C PRO A 301 12.22 7.40 6.90
N ARG A 302 11.43 7.15 5.84
CA ARG A 302 11.22 8.02 4.67
C ARG A 302 9.80 8.61 4.64
N LEU A 303 8.96 8.31 5.63
CA LEU A 303 7.76 9.10 5.92
C LEU A 303 8.15 10.46 6.52
N ASP A 304 7.23 11.42 6.53
CA ASP A 304 7.51 12.75 7.06
C ASP A 304 7.76 12.72 8.58
N GLY A 305 8.79 13.46 9.01
CA GLY A 305 9.20 13.57 10.41
C GLY A 305 9.47 12.21 11.06
N GLU A 306 8.84 11.98 12.21
CA GLU A 306 8.99 10.71 12.96
C GLU A 306 7.70 9.86 12.95
N ILE A 307 6.77 10.10 12.00
CA ILE A 307 5.57 9.27 11.80
C ILE A 307 5.96 7.78 11.64
N GLY A 308 7.00 7.48 10.87
CA GLY A 308 7.47 6.11 10.67
C GLY A 308 7.89 5.42 11.97
N THR A 309 8.67 6.11 12.81
CA THR A 309 9.12 5.60 14.12
C THR A 309 7.95 5.44 15.08
N TYR A 310 7.01 6.39 15.10
CA TYR A 310 5.77 6.27 15.87
C TYR A 310 4.98 5.02 15.49
N LEU A 311 4.66 4.84 14.20
CA LEU A 311 3.87 3.70 13.71
C LEU A 311 4.59 2.37 13.96
N ALA A 312 5.91 2.33 13.77
CA ALA A 312 6.74 1.14 13.98
C ALA A 312 6.76 0.65 15.43
N LEU A 313 7.02 1.56 16.39
CA LEU A 313 7.15 1.19 17.79
C LEU A 313 5.79 0.96 18.46
N THR A 314 4.79 1.78 18.12
CA THR A 314 3.47 1.70 18.76
C THR A 314 2.54 0.68 18.11
N SER A 315 2.76 0.30 16.85
CA SER A 315 1.80 -0.44 16.02
C SER A 315 0.43 0.24 15.89
N ASP A 316 0.38 1.58 15.92
CA ASP A 316 -0.87 2.31 15.73
C ASP A 316 -1.42 2.16 14.30
N ARG A 317 -2.72 2.41 14.14
CA ARG A 317 -3.48 2.04 12.94
C ARG A 317 -3.88 3.27 12.13
N LEU A 318 -3.64 3.21 10.82
CA LEU A 318 -4.14 4.19 9.86
C LEU A 318 -5.37 3.63 9.14
N SER A 319 -6.53 4.25 9.39
CA SER A 319 -7.80 3.89 8.77
C SER A 319 -8.07 4.75 7.52
N GLY A 320 -8.44 4.11 6.43
CA GLY A 320 -8.90 4.73 5.19
C GLY A 320 -8.01 5.86 4.68
N VAL A 321 -8.56 7.07 4.61
CA VAL A 321 -7.85 8.26 4.08
C VAL A 321 -6.59 8.63 4.86
N GLN A 322 -6.46 8.20 6.13
CA GLN A 322 -5.23 8.43 6.91
C GLN A 322 -4.01 7.71 6.33
N ALA A 323 -4.21 6.61 5.57
CA ALA A 323 -3.13 5.96 4.83
C ALA A 323 -2.62 6.84 3.67
N LEU A 324 -3.49 7.63 3.02
CA LEU A 324 -3.09 8.61 2.00
C LEU A 324 -2.33 9.78 2.64
N TYR A 325 -2.89 10.40 3.69
CA TYR A 325 -2.28 11.55 4.35
C TYR A 325 -0.90 11.24 4.98
N SER A 326 -0.69 10.01 5.43
CA SER A 326 0.59 9.55 5.99
C SER A 326 1.60 9.06 4.94
N GLY A 327 1.27 9.13 3.64
CA GLY A 327 2.15 8.74 2.53
C GLY A 327 2.24 7.25 2.21
N ILE A 328 1.60 6.39 3.01
CA ILE A 328 1.51 4.93 2.79
C ILE A 328 0.80 4.63 1.47
N ALA A 329 -0.39 5.21 1.27
CA ALA A 329 -1.15 5.09 0.03
C ALA A 329 -0.82 6.25 -0.91
N THR A 330 -0.81 5.97 -2.22
CA THR A 330 -0.68 6.99 -3.28
C THR A 330 -2.02 7.61 -3.66
N HIS A 331 -3.11 6.86 -3.49
CA HIS A 331 -4.44 7.20 -3.96
C HIS A 331 -5.46 6.72 -2.94
N TYR A 332 -6.60 7.41 -2.88
CA TYR A 332 -7.76 7.01 -2.10
C TYR A 332 -8.98 7.00 -3.03
N LEU A 333 -9.67 5.87 -3.11
CA LEU A 333 -10.86 5.66 -3.95
C LEU A 333 -11.92 4.90 -3.15
N HIS A 334 -13.19 5.26 -3.30
CA HIS A 334 -14.27 4.48 -2.67
C HIS A 334 -14.35 3.06 -3.28
N SER A 335 -14.50 2.03 -2.45
CA SER A 335 -14.40 0.61 -2.86
C SER A 335 -15.35 0.22 -4.01
N SER A 336 -16.50 0.89 -4.13
CA SER A 336 -17.47 0.68 -5.22
C SER A 336 -16.94 1.05 -6.62
N THR A 337 -15.83 1.80 -6.72
CA THR A 337 -15.24 2.22 -7.99
C THR A 337 -14.20 1.23 -8.53
N LEU A 338 -13.68 0.32 -7.68
CA LEU A 338 -12.53 -0.53 -7.99
C LEU A 338 -12.76 -1.47 -9.19
N ALA A 339 -13.96 -1.99 -9.35
CA ALA A 339 -14.34 -2.82 -10.50
C ALA A 339 -14.28 -2.02 -11.82
N ASN A 340 -14.80 -0.79 -11.81
CA ASN A 340 -14.79 0.09 -12.99
C ASN A 340 -13.37 0.56 -13.32
N LEU A 341 -12.56 0.88 -12.30
CA LEU A 341 -11.14 1.18 -12.47
C LEU A 341 -10.40 -0.01 -13.10
N THR A 342 -10.62 -1.23 -12.62
CA THR A 342 -9.98 -2.44 -13.16
C THR A 342 -10.36 -2.65 -14.63
N GLY A 343 -11.63 -2.44 -14.99
CA GLY A 343 -12.09 -2.42 -16.37
C GLY A 343 -11.35 -1.38 -17.22
N ARG A 344 -11.34 -0.12 -16.78
CA ARG A 344 -10.67 0.99 -17.49
C ARG A 344 -9.16 0.79 -17.64
N LEU A 345 -8.48 0.27 -16.62
CA LEU A 345 -7.06 -0.07 -16.67
C LEU A 345 -6.78 -1.18 -17.71
N SER A 346 -7.69 -2.14 -17.87
CA SER A 346 -7.54 -3.22 -18.87
C SER A 346 -7.65 -2.73 -20.32
N GLU A 347 -8.33 -1.61 -20.56
CA GLU A 347 -8.44 -0.95 -21.87
C GLU A 347 -7.18 -0.15 -22.26
N LEU A 348 -6.24 0.08 -21.33
CA LEU A 348 -5.04 0.85 -21.62
C LEU A 348 -4.07 0.04 -22.50
N VAL A 349 -3.92 0.48 -23.74
CA VAL A 349 -2.92 -0.04 -24.69
C VAL A 349 -1.72 0.91 -24.71
N PHE A 350 -0.58 0.44 -24.19
CA PHE A 350 0.68 1.17 -24.30
C PHE A 350 1.31 0.91 -25.68
N LYS A 351 1.97 1.93 -26.23
CA LYS A 351 2.84 1.75 -27.40
C LYS A 351 4.18 1.19 -26.93
N ASP A 352 4.74 0.23 -27.65
CA ASP A 352 5.93 -0.53 -27.23
C ASP A 352 7.12 0.37 -26.86
N TYR A 353 7.30 1.48 -27.58
CA TYR A 353 8.37 2.46 -27.35
C TYR A 353 8.22 3.32 -26.09
N LEU A 354 7.07 3.27 -25.38
CA LEU A 354 6.89 4.02 -24.14
C LEU A 354 7.66 3.35 -23.00
N GLY A 355 8.52 4.13 -22.34
CA GLY A 355 9.22 3.71 -21.14
C GLY A 355 8.30 3.54 -19.94
N LEU A 356 8.83 2.96 -18.87
CA LEU A 356 8.08 2.79 -17.61
C LEU A 356 7.55 4.13 -17.05
N PRO A 357 8.30 5.27 -17.03
CA PRO A 357 7.79 6.54 -16.51
C PRO A 357 6.51 7.02 -17.20
N GLU A 358 6.44 6.96 -18.52
CA GLU A 358 5.28 7.40 -19.32
C GLU A 358 4.08 6.47 -19.14
N ARG A 359 4.32 5.15 -19.01
CA ARG A 359 3.27 4.17 -18.69
C ARG A 359 2.67 4.45 -17.31
N LEU A 360 3.51 4.73 -16.31
CA LEU A 360 3.06 5.11 -14.97
C LEU A 360 2.30 6.44 -15.00
N ASP A 361 2.73 7.46 -15.75
CA ASP A 361 2.02 8.74 -15.86
C ASP A 361 0.64 8.63 -16.53
N LEU A 362 0.45 7.69 -17.46
CA LEU A 362 -0.88 7.38 -17.98
C LEU A 362 -1.76 6.70 -16.92
N ILE A 363 -1.23 5.68 -16.24
CA ILE A 363 -1.96 4.97 -15.17
C ILE A 363 -2.35 5.91 -14.03
N ASN A 364 -1.45 6.80 -13.59
CA ASN A 364 -1.72 7.79 -12.54
C ASN A 364 -2.92 8.68 -12.88
N ARG A 365 -2.99 9.17 -14.13
CA ARG A 365 -4.15 9.95 -14.61
C ARG A 365 -5.42 9.11 -14.66
N THR A 366 -5.35 7.88 -15.16
CA THR A 366 -6.49 6.96 -15.21
C THR A 366 -6.99 6.55 -13.82
N ILE A 367 -6.12 6.44 -12.79
CA ILE A 367 -6.56 6.22 -11.40
C ILE A 367 -7.28 7.47 -10.87
N ALA A 368 -6.78 8.67 -11.16
CA ALA A 368 -7.39 9.93 -10.72
C ALA A 368 -8.80 10.16 -11.31
N GLU A 369 -9.08 9.66 -12.52
CA GLU A 369 -10.43 9.68 -13.16
C GLU A 369 -11.53 9.04 -12.28
N PHE A 370 -11.19 8.14 -11.35
CA PHE A 370 -12.15 7.46 -10.47
C PHE A 370 -12.29 8.08 -9.08
N SER A 371 -11.59 9.18 -8.79
CA SER A 371 -11.68 9.81 -7.47
C SER A 371 -13.08 10.38 -7.23
N THR A 372 -13.63 10.08 -6.06
CA THR A 372 -14.94 10.56 -5.59
C THR A 372 -14.81 11.73 -4.60
N GLY A 373 -13.63 12.34 -4.50
CA GLY A 373 -13.25 13.25 -3.41
C GLY A 373 -12.91 12.51 -2.11
N LEU A 374 -12.31 13.22 -1.15
CA LEU A 374 -11.99 12.71 0.18
C LEU A 374 -13.16 12.89 1.18
N PRO A 375 -13.22 12.10 2.27
CA PRO A 375 -14.24 12.29 3.31
C PRO A 375 -14.01 13.63 4.05
N HIS A 376 -15.01 14.51 3.99
CA HIS A 376 -14.96 15.85 4.58
C HIS A 376 -14.97 15.86 6.13
N ASP A 377 -15.39 14.75 6.74
CA ASP A 377 -15.47 14.51 8.18
C ASP A 377 -14.20 13.86 8.76
N GLN A 378 -13.21 13.54 7.92
CA GLN A 378 -11.96 12.86 8.31
C GLN A 378 -10.73 13.72 7.95
N PRO A 379 -10.45 14.79 8.71
CA PRO A 379 -9.23 15.58 8.55
C PRO A 379 -7.98 14.74 8.84
N ILE A 380 -6.79 15.28 8.53
CA ILE A 380 -5.50 14.65 8.84
C ILE A 380 -5.40 14.40 10.35
N HIS A 381 -5.28 13.14 10.76
CA HIS A 381 -5.24 12.75 12.17
C HIS A 381 -3.89 13.07 12.82
N LEU A 382 -2.79 12.77 12.12
CA LEU A 382 -1.42 13.03 12.59
C LEU A 382 -0.97 14.44 12.13
N ALA A 383 -1.63 15.48 12.66
CA ALA A 383 -1.47 16.88 12.29
C ALA A 383 -1.21 17.81 13.48
N GLY A 384 -0.74 19.04 13.21
CA GLY A 384 -0.71 20.13 14.18
C GLY A 384 0.12 19.84 15.44
N SER A 385 -0.39 20.18 16.63
CA SER A 385 0.33 19.97 17.90
C SER A 385 0.61 18.49 18.19
N LEU A 386 -0.33 17.59 17.92
CA LEU A 386 -0.10 16.14 18.06
C LEU A 386 1.08 15.70 17.17
N ARG A 387 1.16 16.22 15.95
CA ARG A 387 2.28 15.92 15.05
C ARG A 387 3.60 16.52 15.53
N GLN A 388 3.57 17.71 16.15
CA GLN A 388 4.76 18.29 16.80
C GLN A 388 5.23 17.42 17.99
N SER A 389 4.33 16.94 18.84
CA SER A 389 4.64 15.98 19.91
C SER A 389 5.22 14.66 19.38
N ILE A 390 4.69 14.11 18.30
CA ILE A 390 5.26 12.93 17.63
C ILE A 390 6.69 13.22 17.15
N ASP A 391 6.86 14.30 16.38
CA ASP A 391 8.16 14.67 15.81
C ASP A 391 9.22 14.92 16.92
N ARG A 392 8.86 15.54 18.05
CA ARG A 392 9.75 15.69 19.22
C ARG A 392 10.04 14.34 19.88
N CYS A 393 9.02 13.70 20.46
CA CYS A 393 9.21 12.56 21.37
C CYS A 393 9.82 11.33 20.68
N PHE A 394 9.59 11.16 19.37
CA PHE A 394 10.12 10.01 18.62
C PHE A 394 11.42 10.30 17.86
N SER A 395 12.05 11.48 18.04
CA SER A 395 13.31 11.83 17.36
C SER A 395 14.57 11.16 17.94
N HIS A 396 14.51 10.70 19.18
CA HIS A 396 15.66 10.19 19.94
C HIS A 396 16.27 8.88 19.38
N SER A 397 17.45 8.52 19.89
CA SER A 397 18.21 7.34 19.38
C SER A 397 18.02 6.08 20.22
N THR A 398 17.52 6.20 21.45
CA THR A 398 17.17 5.08 22.34
C THR A 398 15.68 5.07 22.69
N VAL A 399 15.15 3.91 23.10
CA VAL A 399 13.72 3.77 23.46
C VAL A 399 13.46 4.44 24.82
N GLU A 400 14.46 4.41 25.70
CA GLU A 400 14.48 5.05 27.00
C GLU A 400 14.35 6.58 26.89
N GLU A 401 15.07 7.23 25.97
CA GLU A 401 14.91 8.66 25.69
C GLU A 401 13.51 8.99 25.15
N ILE A 402 12.95 8.15 24.27
CA ILE A 402 11.57 8.30 23.75
C ILE A 402 10.55 8.23 24.91
N ILE A 403 10.75 7.31 25.86
CA ILE A 403 9.89 7.19 27.05
C ILE A 403 10.00 8.43 27.93
N LEU A 404 11.21 8.91 28.24
CA LEU A 404 11.42 10.13 29.03
C LEU A 404 10.81 11.38 28.36
N ALA A 405 10.88 11.47 27.03
CA ALA A 405 10.26 12.55 26.27
C ALA A 405 8.73 12.48 26.31
N LEU A 406 8.14 11.29 26.23
CA LEU A 406 6.70 11.07 26.40
C LEU A 406 6.23 11.36 27.84
N GLU A 407 7.01 10.99 28.86
CA GLU A 407 6.71 11.32 30.26
C GLU A 407 6.78 12.84 30.54
N SER A 408 7.59 13.56 29.77
CA SER A 408 7.77 15.01 29.84
C SER A 408 6.78 15.79 28.95
N GLU A 409 5.92 15.13 28.19
CA GLU A 409 5.01 15.77 27.24
C GLU A 409 3.83 16.46 27.95
N THR A 410 3.65 17.76 27.68
CA THR A 410 2.64 18.62 28.32
C THR A 410 1.51 19.06 27.40
N GLU A 411 1.74 19.16 26.09
CA GLU A 411 0.76 19.65 25.11
C GLU A 411 -0.28 18.57 24.78
N ASN A 412 0.19 17.32 24.62
CA ASN A 412 -0.63 16.18 24.20
C ASN A 412 -0.63 15.04 25.24
N LYS A 413 -0.78 15.40 26.51
CA LYS A 413 -0.62 14.50 27.66
C LYS A 413 -1.43 13.19 27.58
N GLU A 414 -2.73 13.24 27.23
CA GLU A 414 -3.57 12.03 27.13
C GLU A 414 -3.07 11.06 26.04
N TRP A 415 -2.56 11.59 24.92
CA TRP A 415 -1.93 10.79 23.86
C TRP A 415 -0.61 10.20 24.35
N ALA A 416 0.21 10.97 25.07
CA ALA A 416 1.49 10.50 25.61
C ALA A 416 1.30 9.38 26.64
N GLU A 417 0.36 9.52 27.59
CA GLU A 417 0.02 8.49 28.57
C GLU A 417 -0.48 7.19 27.91
N LYS A 418 -1.35 7.31 26.89
CA LYS A 418 -1.82 6.17 26.08
C LYS A 418 -0.66 5.51 25.31
N THR A 419 0.27 6.31 24.80
CA THR A 419 1.43 5.85 24.03
C THR A 419 2.44 5.12 24.92
N LEU A 420 2.76 5.67 26.10
CA LEU A 420 3.58 5.00 27.14
C LEU A 420 3.02 3.63 27.50
N LYS A 421 1.73 3.57 27.82
CA LYS A 421 1.02 2.30 28.10
C LYS A 421 1.02 1.32 26.92
N THR A 422 1.10 1.82 25.70
CA THR A 422 1.20 0.98 24.50
C THR A 422 2.62 0.39 24.38
N LEU A 423 3.65 1.23 24.50
CA LEU A 423 5.06 0.82 24.45
C LEU A 423 5.41 -0.17 25.58
N SER A 424 4.92 0.07 26.80
CA SER A 424 5.14 -0.84 27.95
C SER A 424 4.47 -2.22 27.81
N SER A 425 3.71 -2.47 26.73
CA SER A 425 3.09 -3.76 26.41
C SER A 425 3.77 -4.51 25.26
N ARG A 426 4.80 -3.92 24.63
CA ARG A 426 5.59 -4.51 23.54
C ARG A 426 6.78 -5.28 24.08
N SER A 427 7.36 -6.13 23.25
CA SER A 427 8.62 -6.80 23.56
C SER A 427 9.76 -5.75 23.68
N PRO A 428 10.52 -5.73 24.79
CA PRO A 428 11.61 -4.77 24.97
C PRO A 428 12.70 -4.89 23.90
N ILE A 429 13.10 -6.11 23.54
CA ILE A 429 14.10 -6.35 22.48
C ILE A 429 13.54 -5.94 21.11
N ALA A 430 12.26 -6.22 20.83
CA ALA A 430 11.62 -5.80 19.60
C ALA A 430 11.61 -4.27 19.45
N LEU A 431 11.33 -3.51 20.51
CA LEU A 431 11.40 -2.05 20.49
C LEU A 431 12.81 -1.54 20.18
N LYS A 432 13.84 -2.04 20.88
CA LYS A 432 15.23 -1.58 20.66
C LYS A 432 15.76 -1.95 19.27
N VAL A 433 15.50 -3.17 18.79
CA VAL A 433 15.86 -3.60 17.43
C VAL A 433 15.11 -2.76 16.38
N THR A 434 13.80 -2.53 16.58
CA THR A 434 12.97 -1.69 15.70
C THR A 434 13.52 -0.27 15.59
N LEU A 435 13.79 0.40 16.72
CA LEU A 435 14.34 1.76 16.69
C LEU A 435 15.69 1.80 15.98
N ARG A 436 16.60 0.87 16.32
CA ARG A 436 17.93 0.80 15.72
C ARG A 436 17.85 0.60 14.20
N GLN A 437 17.02 -0.32 13.71
CA GLN A 437 16.91 -0.57 12.27
C GLN A 437 16.39 0.65 11.49
N LEU A 438 15.50 1.47 12.08
CA LEU A 438 14.99 2.66 11.41
C LEU A 438 16.08 3.72 11.26
N ARG A 439 16.88 3.93 12.31
CA ARG A 439 17.99 4.90 12.30
C ARG A 439 19.10 4.53 11.32
N VAL A 440 19.41 3.24 11.15
CA VAL A 440 20.41 2.79 10.15
C VAL A 440 19.81 2.61 8.75
N GLY A 441 18.58 2.09 8.63
CA GLY A 441 17.87 1.80 7.37
C GLY A 441 17.48 3.03 6.56
N LYS A 442 17.41 4.20 7.21
CA LYS A 442 17.36 5.51 6.53
C LYS A 442 18.52 5.72 5.54
N LYS A 443 19.65 5.01 5.70
CA LYS A 443 20.84 5.09 4.83
C LYS A 443 21.00 3.89 3.88
N TRP A 444 20.22 2.82 4.05
CA TRP A 444 20.29 1.63 3.21
C TRP A 444 19.60 1.86 1.85
N SER A 445 20.12 1.17 0.83
CA SER A 445 19.41 0.98 -0.44
C SER A 445 18.32 -0.09 -0.29
N ILE A 446 17.38 -0.16 -1.22
CA ILE A 446 16.28 -1.14 -1.16
C ILE A 446 16.81 -2.59 -1.13
N THR A 447 17.90 -2.88 -1.84
CA THR A 447 18.53 -4.22 -1.84
C THR A 447 19.32 -4.49 -0.56
N GLU A 448 20.01 -3.49 0.00
CA GLU A 448 20.65 -3.66 1.31
C GLU A 448 19.59 -3.88 2.41
N THR A 449 18.46 -3.17 2.38
CA THR A 449 17.37 -3.34 3.35
C THR A 449 16.93 -4.81 3.44
N PHE A 450 16.52 -5.46 2.35
CA PHE A 450 16.06 -6.85 2.42
C PHE A 450 17.18 -7.82 2.83
N GLN A 451 18.44 -7.55 2.45
CA GLN A 451 19.60 -8.32 2.92
C GLN A 451 19.88 -8.18 4.43
N ARG A 452 19.51 -7.05 5.03
CA ARG A 452 19.67 -6.79 6.47
C ARG A 452 18.48 -7.31 7.27
N GLU A 453 17.26 -7.08 6.79
CA GLU A 453 16.04 -7.55 7.43
C GLU A 453 15.95 -9.09 7.45
N GLU A 454 16.43 -9.78 6.40
CA GLU A 454 16.52 -11.25 6.40
C GLU A 454 17.35 -11.80 7.56
N GLN A 455 18.47 -11.12 7.87
CA GLN A 455 19.37 -11.49 8.96
C GLN A 455 18.76 -11.18 10.33
N ILE A 456 18.07 -10.04 10.46
CA ILE A 456 17.33 -9.67 11.68
C ILE A 456 16.19 -10.68 11.93
N ALA A 457 15.39 -11.00 10.92
CA ALA A 457 14.33 -12.00 10.97
C ALA A 457 14.85 -13.40 11.32
N ALA A 458 15.99 -13.80 10.74
CA ALA A 458 16.60 -15.09 11.07
C ALA A 458 16.97 -15.21 12.55
N ARG A 459 17.40 -14.13 13.20
CA ARG A 459 17.65 -14.14 14.66
C ARG A 459 16.36 -14.07 15.47
N PHE A 460 15.33 -13.37 15.01
CA PHE A 460 14.01 -13.43 15.66
C PHE A 460 13.36 -14.84 15.61
N MET A 461 13.64 -15.64 14.58
CA MET A 461 13.17 -17.05 14.55
C MET A 461 13.82 -17.93 15.63
N GLU A 462 14.99 -17.53 16.12
CA GLU A 462 15.68 -18.18 17.25
C GLU A 462 15.28 -17.58 18.61
N HIS A 463 14.73 -16.35 18.62
CA HIS A 463 14.44 -15.59 19.83
C HIS A 463 13.09 -16.00 20.48
N PRO A 464 13.03 -16.20 21.82
CA PRO A 464 11.81 -16.67 22.50
C PRO A 464 10.60 -15.74 22.32
N ASP A 465 10.81 -14.42 22.35
CA ASP A 465 9.71 -13.43 22.25
C ASP A 465 8.83 -13.60 21.01
N PHE A 466 9.36 -14.08 19.87
CA PHE A 466 8.54 -14.30 18.67
C PHE A 466 7.51 -15.42 18.91
N VAL A 467 7.97 -16.56 19.43
CA VAL A 467 7.08 -17.71 19.69
C VAL A 467 6.10 -17.40 20.81
N GLU A 468 6.54 -16.75 21.88
CA GLU A 468 5.69 -16.33 23.00
C GLU A 468 4.67 -15.28 22.56
N GLY A 469 5.10 -14.21 21.88
CA GLY A 469 4.24 -13.14 21.40
C GLY A 469 3.18 -13.62 20.41
N VAL A 470 3.57 -14.43 19.42
CA VAL A 470 2.62 -15.05 18.49
C VAL A 470 1.66 -16.00 19.22
N THR A 471 2.15 -16.82 20.14
CA THR A 471 1.31 -17.77 20.90
C THR A 471 0.27 -17.02 21.75
N ALA A 472 0.72 -16.06 22.55
CA ALA A 472 -0.12 -15.27 23.44
C ALA A 472 -1.17 -14.42 22.68
N ARG A 473 -0.81 -13.84 21.52
CA ARG A 473 -1.71 -12.94 20.77
C ARG A 473 -2.60 -13.66 19.76
N LEU A 474 -2.07 -14.65 19.04
CA LEU A 474 -2.70 -15.22 17.85
C LEU A 474 -3.15 -16.68 18.04
N VAL A 475 -2.44 -17.49 18.82
CA VAL A 475 -2.83 -18.89 19.07
C VAL A 475 -3.84 -18.97 20.21
N ASN A 476 -3.55 -18.34 21.36
CA ASN A 476 -4.43 -18.35 22.53
C ASN A 476 -5.79 -17.70 22.25
N LYS A 477 -6.85 -18.31 22.79
CA LYS A 477 -8.25 -17.85 22.72
C LYS A 477 -8.88 -17.94 24.12
N PRO A 478 -9.17 -16.82 24.80
CA PRO A 478 -8.89 -15.43 24.41
C PRO A 478 -7.37 -15.12 24.34
N PRO A 479 -6.96 -14.06 23.64
CA PRO A 479 -5.57 -13.60 23.65
C PRO A 479 -5.10 -13.24 25.08
N THR A 480 -3.86 -13.59 25.40
CA THR A 480 -3.21 -13.32 26.69
C THR A 480 -2.20 -12.16 26.57
N GLN A 481 -1.64 -11.72 27.70
CA GLN A 481 -0.43 -10.90 27.70
C GLN A 481 0.79 -11.82 27.53
N PRO A 482 1.74 -11.51 26.63
CA PRO A 482 2.97 -12.26 26.48
C PRO A 482 3.92 -12.06 27.66
N ALA A 483 4.67 -13.10 28.03
CA ALA A 483 5.73 -13.06 29.04
C ALA A 483 7.10 -12.85 28.38
N TRP A 484 7.43 -11.59 28.07
CA TRP A 484 8.67 -11.22 27.37
C TRP A 484 9.95 -11.61 28.13
N SER A 485 10.98 -12.00 27.39
CA SER A 485 12.31 -12.33 27.87
C SER A 485 13.37 -11.72 26.95
N PRO A 486 14.03 -10.62 27.36
CA PRO A 486 13.94 -9.93 28.66
C PRO A 486 12.60 -9.21 28.91
N ALA A 487 12.26 -9.05 30.19
CA ALA A 487 10.96 -8.51 30.62
C ALA A 487 10.88 -6.97 30.64
N THR A 488 12.01 -6.26 30.80
CA THR A 488 12.07 -4.80 30.81
C THR A 488 13.11 -4.26 29.82
N LEU A 489 13.02 -2.96 29.48
CA LEU A 489 14.00 -2.30 28.61
C LEU A 489 15.40 -2.22 29.23
N ALA A 490 15.49 -2.06 30.55
CA ALA A 490 16.75 -1.99 31.29
C ALA A 490 17.52 -3.33 31.28
N ASP A 491 16.80 -4.45 31.14
CA ASP A 491 17.38 -5.79 31.04
C ASP A 491 17.92 -6.11 29.62
N VAL A 492 17.54 -5.32 28.60
CA VAL A 492 18.08 -5.46 27.23
C VAL A 492 19.42 -4.74 27.12
N ARG A 493 20.51 -5.50 26.98
CA ARG A 493 21.86 -4.94 26.81
C ARG A 493 22.14 -4.62 25.34
N ASP A 494 23.11 -3.76 25.10
CA ASP A 494 23.50 -3.37 23.74
C ASP A 494 24.05 -4.56 22.94
N GLU A 495 24.73 -5.53 23.59
CA GLU A 495 25.21 -6.75 22.94
C GLU A 495 24.08 -7.64 22.42
N ASP A 496 22.94 -7.66 23.12
CA ASP A 496 21.76 -8.44 22.74
C ASP A 496 21.11 -7.85 21.48
N VAL A 497 21.04 -6.51 21.40
CA VAL A 497 20.58 -5.79 20.19
C VAL A 497 21.58 -5.94 19.04
N ASP A 498 22.88 -5.81 19.33
CA ASP A 498 23.98 -5.94 18.38
C ASP A 498 23.92 -7.25 17.59
N ALA A 499 23.56 -8.36 18.26
CA ALA A 499 23.48 -9.68 17.66
C ALA A 499 22.61 -9.69 16.39
N PHE A 500 21.47 -8.99 16.38
CA PHE A 500 20.55 -8.91 15.24
C PHE A 500 21.16 -8.23 14.00
N PHE A 501 22.19 -7.37 14.17
CA PHE A 501 22.82 -6.62 13.08
C PHE A 501 24.17 -7.21 12.62
N ARG A 502 24.66 -8.27 13.28
CA ARG A 502 25.93 -8.96 12.95
C ARG A 502 25.69 -10.06 11.91
N ILE A 503 26.16 -9.83 10.69
CA ILE A 503 26.26 -10.86 9.63
C ILE A 503 27.44 -11.80 9.99
N PRO A 504 27.24 -13.12 10.14
CA PRO A 504 28.31 -14.06 10.44
C PRO A 504 29.32 -14.20 9.29
N GLU A 505 30.60 -14.42 9.62
CA GLU A 505 31.63 -14.65 8.60
C GLU A 505 31.35 -15.94 7.82
N GLY A 506 31.23 -15.83 6.50
CA GLY A 506 30.99 -16.96 5.60
C GLY A 506 29.53 -17.18 5.20
N GLU A 507 28.56 -16.50 5.82
CA GLU A 507 27.16 -16.55 5.38
C GLU A 507 26.94 -15.71 4.11
N SER A 508 26.18 -16.26 3.16
CA SER A 508 25.74 -15.52 1.98
C SER A 508 24.54 -14.66 2.32
N ARG A 509 24.62 -13.35 2.03
CA ARG A 509 23.45 -12.46 2.08
C ARG A 509 22.33 -13.00 1.19
N LEU A 510 21.09 -12.61 1.50
CA LEU A 510 19.91 -12.91 0.70
C LEU A 510 20.18 -12.67 -0.81
N SER A 511 20.04 -13.74 -1.59
CA SER A 511 20.02 -13.65 -3.05
C SER A 511 18.70 -13.02 -3.49
N VAL A 512 18.77 -12.10 -4.45
CA VAL A 512 17.61 -11.41 -5.01
C VAL A 512 17.44 -11.75 -6.49
N PHE A 513 16.24 -11.50 -7.03
CA PHE A 513 15.94 -11.81 -8.44
C PHE A 513 16.50 -10.79 -9.42
N ASN A 514 16.60 -9.52 -9.01
CA ASN A 514 17.03 -8.39 -9.86
C ASN A 514 18.23 -7.66 -9.20
N PRO A 515 19.42 -8.27 -9.07
CA PRO A 515 20.54 -7.70 -8.30
C PRO A 515 21.10 -6.38 -8.85
N ASP A 516 20.88 -6.09 -10.14
CA ASP A 516 21.29 -4.83 -10.78
C ASP A 516 20.29 -3.69 -10.57
N ALA A 517 19.10 -3.97 -10.02
CA ALA A 517 18.07 -2.98 -9.76
C ALA A 517 18.09 -2.58 -8.28
N ASP A 518 18.68 -1.42 -7.99
CA ASP A 518 18.82 -0.92 -6.61
C ASP A 518 18.67 0.62 -6.56
N TYR A 519 18.18 1.15 -5.44
CA TYR A 519 17.97 2.58 -5.24
C TYR A 519 17.93 2.99 -3.76
N ASN A 520 18.31 4.24 -3.48
CA ASN A 520 18.31 4.83 -2.12
C ASN A 520 17.02 5.58 -1.77
N ALA A 521 16.18 5.89 -2.76
CA ALA A 521 14.88 6.54 -2.62
C ALA A 521 13.93 6.03 -3.71
N TYR A 522 12.63 5.99 -3.43
CA TYR A 522 11.65 5.45 -4.37
C TYR A 522 11.60 6.26 -5.68
N PRO A 523 11.84 5.64 -6.86
CA PRO A 523 11.83 6.36 -8.15
C PRO A 523 10.43 6.86 -8.55
N HIS A 524 9.39 6.38 -7.87
CA HIS A 524 7.98 6.67 -8.15
C HIS A 524 7.30 7.49 -7.02
N ALA A 525 8.06 8.07 -6.08
CA ALA A 525 7.52 8.83 -4.96
C ALA A 525 6.56 9.97 -5.36
N ARG A 526 6.76 10.54 -6.57
CA ARG A 526 5.94 11.62 -7.16
C ARG A 526 4.43 11.33 -7.29
N PHE A 527 3.99 10.07 -7.16
CA PHE A 527 2.57 9.70 -7.21
C PHE A 527 1.86 9.78 -5.85
N SER A 528 2.60 9.92 -4.75
CA SER A 528 2.05 10.25 -3.42
C SER A 528 1.68 11.74 -3.32
N LEU A 529 1.09 12.15 -2.18
CA LEU A 529 1.02 13.56 -1.79
C LEU A 529 2.43 14.16 -1.62
N PRO A 530 2.61 15.50 -1.75
CA PRO A 530 3.91 16.14 -1.53
C PRO A 530 4.41 15.92 -0.09
N THR A 531 5.71 15.64 0.04
CA THR A 531 6.39 15.47 1.33
C THR A 531 6.66 16.81 2.00
N GLU A 532 6.94 16.80 3.31
CA GLU A 532 7.41 17.99 4.03
C GLU A 532 8.67 18.58 3.38
N GLY A 533 9.60 17.73 2.93
CA GLY A 533 10.81 18.18 2.24
C GLY A 533 10.53 18.82 0.87
N ASP A 534 9.48 18.42 0.16
CA ASP A 534 9.09 19.08 -1.10
C ASP A 534 8.59 20.51 -0.84
N ILE A 535 7.79 20.67 0.21
CA ILE A 535 7.18 21.94 0.63
C ILE A 535 8.24 22.86 1.20
N GLU A 536 9.15 22.35 2.04
CA GLU A 536 10.29 23.06 2.58
C GLU A 536 11.12 23.72 1.48
N ARG A 537 11.54 22.95 0.46
CA ARG A 537 12.32 23.48 -0.66
C ARG A 537 11.56 24.58 -1.39
N ALA A 538 10.27 24.38 -1.67
CA ALA A 538 9.45 25.40 -2.31
C ALA A 538 9.35 26.71 -1.50
N VAL A 539 9.20 26.64 -0.17
CA VAL A 539 9.18 27.81 0.72
C VAL A 539 10.54 28.52 0.69
N ARG A 540 11.64 27.78 0.92
CA ARG A 540 13.00 28.35 1.01
C ARG A 540 13.48 28.95 -0.32
N ASP A 541 13.19 28.29 -1.45
CA ASP A 541 13.70 28.69 -2.77
C ASP A 541 12.95 29.89 -3.37
N THR A 542 11.66 30.07 -3.04
CA THR A 542 10.80 31.02 -3.77
C THR A 542 10.37 32.26 -3.00
N ARG A 543 10.42 32.26 -1.65
CA ARG A 543 9.92 33.36 -0.79
C ARG A 543 8.58 33.94 -1.27
N LYS A 544 7.57 33.07 -1.39
CA LYS A 544 6.24 33.42 -1.88
C LYS A 544 5.20 33.57 -0.75
N PRO A 545 4.10 34.28 -1.00
CA PRO A 545 2.92 34.25 -0.14
C PRO A 545 2.30 32.84 -0.08
N ARG A 546 1.66 32.53 1.05
CA ARG A 546 1.03 31.22 1.34
C ARG A 546 0.15 30.68 0.20
N ASN A 547 -0.71 31.54 -0.35
CA ASN A 547 -1.66 31.14 -1.40
C ASN A 547 -0.97 30.74 -2.71
N GLU A 548 0.14 31.37 -3.08
CA GLU A 548 0.87 31.00 -4.30
C GLU A 548 1.56 29.64 -4.17
N ILE A 549 2.09 29.30 -2.99
CA ILE A 549 2.68 27.98 -2.74
C ILE A 549 1.62 26.89 -2.87
N ILE A 550 0.43 27.09 -2.29
CA ILE A 550 -0.68 26.13 -2.39
C ILE A 550 -1.11 25.93 -3.86
N VAL A 551 -1.20 27.02 -4.64
CA VAL A 551 -1.57 26.96 -6.07
C VAL A 551 -0.49 26.26 -6.91
N ASP A 552 0.79 26.50 -6.63
CA ASP A 552 1.92 25.81 -7.28
C ASP A 552 1.86 24.29 -7.07
N PHE A 553 1.66 23.84 -5.82
CA PHE A 553 1.53 22.41 -5.52
C PHE A 553 0.29 21.78 -6.17
N LEU A 554 -0.86 22.45 -6.13
CA LEU A 554 -2.07 21.98 -6.81
C LEU A 554 -1.87 21.84 -8.32
N TYR A 555 -1.15 22.76 -8.96
CA TYR A 555 -0.81 22.65 -10.38
C TYR A 555 0.16 21.48 -10.64
N ARG A 556 1.27 21.41 -9.88
CA ARG A 556 2.33 20.39 -10.05
C ARG A 556 1.86 18.96 -9.79
N TRP A 557 0.90 18.77 -8.89
CA TRP A 557 0.27 17.47 -8.63
C TRP A 557 -1.03 17.24 -9.42
N GLY A 558 -1.36 18.10 -10.39
CA GLY A 558 -2.48 17.88 -11.30
C GLY A 558 -3.86 17.87 -10.63
N GLN A 559 -4.07 18.76 -9.65
CA GLN A 559 -5.29 18.87 -8.84
C GLN A 559 -5.64 17.59 -8.05
N LYS A 560 -4.62 16.79 -7.68
CA LYS A 560 -4.81 15.58 -6.87
C LYS A 560 -5.42 15.91 -5.50
N GLU A 561 -6.51 15.22 -5.19
CA GLU A 561 -7.19 15.23 -3.89
C GLU A 561 -6.22 15.02 -2.71
N GLY A 562 -6.38 15.79 -1.64
CA GLY A 562 -5.53 15.74 -0.43
C GLY A 562 -4.26 16.60 -0.49
N VAL A 563 -3.86 17.11 -1.66
CA VAL A 563 -2.67 17.96 -1.80
C VAL A 563 -2.86 19.28 -1.06
N ARG A 564 -4.05 19.90 -1.16
CA ARG A 564 -4.34 21.18 -0.51
C ARG A 564 -4.26 21.05 1.01
N GLU A 565 -4.86 19.99 1.55
CA GLU A 565 -4.94 19.68 2.97
C GLU A 565 -3.53 19.40 3.53
N LYS A 566 -2.75 18.58 2.81
CA LYS A 566 -1.37 18.26 3.17
C LYS A 566 -0.45 19.49 3.16
N VAL A 567 -0.53 20.32 2.12
CA VAL A 567 0.29 21.54 2.03
C VAL A 567 -0.11 22.53 3.13
N LEU A 568 -1.42 22.72 3.39
CA LEU A 568 -1.88 23.59 4.47
C LEU A 568 -1.35 23.15 5.84
N GLU A 569 -1.48 21.87 6.20
CA GLU A 569 -1.02 21.33 7.50
C GLU A 569 0.48 21.56 7.71
N VAL A 570 1.29 21.31 6.68
CA VAL A 570 2.74 21.52 6.77
C VAL A 570 3.08 23.00 6.91
N LEU A 571 2.44 23.89 6.15
CA LEU A 571 2.68 25.32 6.28
C LEU A 571 2.24 25.84 7.66
N ASP A 572 1.10 25.38 8.20
CA ASP A 572 0.64 25.74 9.54
C ASP A 572 1.58 25.27 10.66
N ARG A 573 2.28 24.15 10.48
CA ARG A 573 3.19 23.57 11.49
C ARG A 573 4.65 24.02 11.35
N LYS A 574 5.09 24.43 10.14
CA LYS A 574 6.50 24.65 9.79
C LYS A 574 6.82 26.01 9.16
N THR A 575 5.86 26.94 9.07
CA THR A 575 6.15 28.27 8.52
C THR A 575 5.57 29.41 9.36
N GLU A 576 6.24 30.56 9.29
CA GLU A 576 5.77 31.85 9.80
C GLU A 576 5.71 32.87 8.64
N GLU A 577 4.88 33.90 8.78
CA GLU A 577 4.73 34.94 7.76
C GLU A 577 5.58 36.18 8.13
N VAL A 578 6.54 36.51 7.27
CA VAL A 578 7.46 37.64 7.41
C VAL A 578 7.39 38.47 6.14
N ASP A 579 7.09 39.77 6.28
CA ASP A 579 6.92 40.71 5.16
C ASP A 579 5.98 40.20 4.04
N GLY A 580 4.89 39.49 4.43
CA GLY A 580 3.90 38.92 3.51
C GLY A 580 4.31 37.63 2.78
N ASN A 581 5.47 37.06 3.14
CA ASN A 581 6.02 35.84 2.54
C ASN A 581 6.24 34.77 3.61
N LEU A 582 6.15 33.49 3.23
CA LEU A 582 6.42 32.42 4.17
C LEU A 582 7.92 32.17 4.35
N THR A 583 8.33 32.06 5.61
CA THR A 583 9.66 31.62 6.04
C THR A 583 9.53 30.27 6.75
N TRP A 584 10.44 29.35 6.48
CA TRP A 584 10.45 28.04 7.15
C TRP A 584 11.02 28.14 8.56
N VAL A 585 10.30 27.58 9.53
CA VAL A 585 10.67 27.53 10.94
C VAL A 585 11.28 26.17 11.23
N GLU A 586 12.53 26.15 11.67
CA GLU A 586 13.17 24.92 12.13
C GLU A 586 12.43 24.36 13.34
N ALA A 587 12.39 23.03 13.48
CA ALA A 587 11.89 22.43 14.71
C ALA A 587 12.76 22.88 15.88
N GLN A 588 12.14 23.37 16.96
CA GLN A 588 12.84 23.58 18.22
C GLN A 588 13.32 22.21 18.72
N SER A 589 14.66 22.07 18.81
CA SER A 589 15.40 20.85 19.15
C SER A 589 15.31 20.49 20.62
#